data_AF-A0AA35N409-F1
#
_entry.id   AF-A0AA35N409-F1
#
_cell.length_a   1.000
_cell.length_b   1.000
_cell.length_c   1.000
_cell.angle_alpha   90.00
_cell.angle_beta   90.00
_cell.angle_gamma   90.00
#
_symmetry.space_group_name_H-M   'P 1'
#
loop_
_entity.id
_entity.type
_entity.pdbx_description
1 polymer ?
#
loop_
_entity_poly.entity_id
_entity_poly.type
_entity_poly.pdbx_seq_one_letter_code
_entity_poly.pdbx_strand_id
1 'polypeptide(L)'
;MVRGSGFYPEPRIELNYNDAIKSLVGAGYGATLLPQEGEAAELDRRIARRPLRPGLWRQLGIACREGQVERATGYVLQALERLRQ
;
A
#
# COMPACT_ATOMS: atom_id res chain seq x y z
N MET A 1 -1.85 4.61 -9.50
CA MET A 1 -2.75 5.62 -10.08
C MET A 1 -4.20 5.25 -9.76
N VAL A 2 -4.91 6.08 -9.02
CA VAL A 2 -6.35 5.89 -8.74
C VAL A 2 -7.15 6.29 -9.99
N ARG A 3 -8.01 5.39 -10.47
CA ARG A 3 -8.98 5.67 -11.54
C ARG A 3 -10.38 5.32 -11.06
N GLY A 4 -11.14 6.34 -10.70
CA GLY A 4 -12.54 6.20 -10.29
C GLY A 4 -13.05 7.55 -9.85
N SER A 5 -14.24 7.96 -10.32
CA SER A 5 -14.92 9.26 -10.14
C SER A 5 -14.55 10.45 -11.06
N GLY A 6 -13.87 10.21 -12.20
CA GLY A 6 -13.66 11.23 -13.24
C GLY A 6 -12.52 12.23 -13.00
N PHE A 7 -11.84 12.12 -11.85
CA PHE A 7 -10.62 12.88 -11.55
C PHE A 7 -9.38 12.09 -11.96
N TYR A 8 -8.58 12.69 -12.85
CA TYR A 8 -7.32 12.12 -13.36
C TYR A 8 -6.17 13.08 -13.04
N PRO A 9 -5.72 13.15 -11.78
CA PRO A 9 -4.55 13.97 -11.46
C PRO A 9 -3.32 13.36 -12.13
N GLU A 10 -2.61 14.16 -12.92
CA GLU A 10 -1.32 13.76 -13.47
C GLU A 10 -0.25 13.83 -12.36
N PRO A 11 0.46 12.72 -12.07
CA PRO A 11 1.51 12.73 -11.07
C PRO A 11 2.70 13.54 -11.57
N ARG A 12 3.19 14.47 -10.74
CA ARG A 12 4.42 15.24 -11.02
C ARG A 12 5.70 14.47 -10.70
N ILE A 13 5.60 13.49 -9.81
CA ILE A 13 6.70 12.66 -9.32
C ILE A 13 6.17 11.23 -9.17
N GLU A 14 6.90 10.24 -9.68
CA GLU A 14 6.60 8.83 -9.53
C GLU A 14 7.75 8.12 -8.79
N LEU A 15 7.43 7.45 -7.69
CA LEU A 15 8.37 6.70 -6.87
C LEU A 15 7.72 5.39 -6.40
N ASN A 16 8.51 4.33 -6.30
CA ASN A 16 8.05 3.01 -5.83
C ASN A 16 8.42 2.74 -4.36
N TYR A 17 8.57 3.80 -3.55
CA TYR A 17 8.93 3.68 -2.14
C TYR A 17 8.12 4.63 -1.27
N ASN A 18 7.20 4.08 -0.46
CA ASN A 18 6.21 4.83 0.30
C ASN A 18 6.85 5.81 1.29
N ASP A 19 7.97 5.47 1.91
CA ASP A 19 8.58 6.33 2.94
C ASP A 19 9.32 7.52 2.32
N ALA A 20 9.92 7.36 1.13
CA ALA A 20 10.43 8.51 0.37
C ALA A 20 9.30 9.46 -0.04
N ILE A 21 8.16 8.92 -0.47
CA ILE A 21 6.98 9.73 -0.80
C ILE A 21 6.49 10.50 0.43
N LYS A 22 6.40 9.86 1.61
CA LYS A 22 6.04 10.55 2.87
C LYS A 22 7.03 11.66 3.20
N SER A 23 8.33 11.42 3.02
CA SER A 23 9.37 12.44 3.22
C SER A 23 9.18 13.65 2.32
N LEU A 24 8.89 13.45 1.03
CA LEU A 24 8.60 14.54 0.09
C LEU A 24 7.35 15.34 0.49
N VAL A 25 6.29 14.67 0.93
CA VAL A 25 5.08 15.34 1.43
C VAL A 25 5.38 16.16 2.69
N GLY A 26 6.15 15.60 3.63
CA GLY A 26 6.59 16.31 4.84
C GLY A 26 7.51 17.52 4.55
N ALA A 27 8.20 17.49 3.40
CA ALA A 27 9.00 18.61 2.88
C ALA A 27 8.19 19.64 2.08
N GLY A 28 6.87 19.43 1.90
CA GLY A 28 5.99 20.39 1.23
C GLY A 28 5.85 20.24 -0.28
N TYR A 29 6.30 19.13 -0.87
CA TYR A 29 6.17 18.87 -2.31
C TYR A 29 4.74 18.56 -2.77
N GLY A 30 3.75 18.60 -1.85
CA GLY A 30 2.33 18.46 -2.17
C GLY A 30 1.67 17.35 -1.37
N ALA A 31 0.73 16.65 -2.01
CA ALA A 31 -0.05 15.59 -1.41
C ALA A 31 0.15 14.26 -2.14
N THR A 32 -0.13 13.15 -1.45
CA THR A 32 -0.02 11.80 -1.99
C THR A 32 -1.21 10.95 -1.57
N LEU A 33 -1.51 9.91 -2.37
CA LEU A 33 -2.48 8.87 -2.02
C LEU A 33 -1.71 7.56 -1.83
N LEU A 34 -1.69 7.06 -0.59
CA LEU A 34 -1.04 5.80 -0.23
C LEU A 34 -2.07 4.84 0.38
N PRO A 35 -1.97 3.53 0.09
CA PRO A 35 -2.76 2.53 0.80
C PRO A 35 -2.38 2.51 2.28
N GLN A 36 -3.38 2.32 3.15
CA GLN A 36 -3.14 2.05 4.56
C GLN A 36 -2.84 0.54 4.71
N GLU A 37 -1.58 0.22 5.05
CA GLU A 37 -1.11 -1.16 5.23
C GLU A 37 -0.68 -1.34 6.69
N GLY A 38 -1.35 -2.23 7.44
CA GLY A 38 -1.06 -2.52 8.85
C GLY A 38 -1.43 -1.38 9.83
N GLU A 39 -0.93 -1.49 11.06
CA GLU A 39 -1.06 -0.43 12.06
C GLU A 39 -0.39 0.86 11.57
N ALA A 40 -1.02 1.98 11.87
CA ALA A 40 -0.58 3.29 11.44
C ALA A 40 0.78 3.62 12.07
N ALA A 41 1.87 3.38 11.34
CA ALA A 41 3.19 3.89 11.72
C ALA A 41 3.08 5.38 12.04
N GLU A 42 3.76 5.80 13.12
CA GLU A 42 3.80 7.19 13.57
C GLU A 42 4.05 8.10 12.37
N LEU A 43 3.14 9.03 12.18
CA LEU A 43 3.21 9.97 11.09
C LEU A 43 4.05 11.17 11.53
N ASP A 44 4.93 11.64 10.65
CA ASP A 44 5.58 12.93 10.83
C ASP A 44 4.53 14.00 11.15
N ARG A 45 4.75 14.77 12.23
CA ARG A 45 3.81 15.79 12.72
C ARG A 45 3.45 16.85 11.67
N ARG A 46 4.28 17.00 10.63
CA ARG A 46 4.06 17.92 9.50
C ARG A 46 3.02 17.41 8.50
N ILE A 47 2.64 16.13 8.57
CA ILE A 47 1.75 15.49 7.61
C ILE A 47 0.38 15.27 8.26
N ALA A 48 -0.67 15.63 7.54
CA ALA A 48 -2.05 15.29 7.93
C ALA A 48 -2.54 14.10 7.09
N ARG A 49 -2.99 13.02 7.75
CA ARG A 49 -3.71 11.92 7.10
C ARG A 49 -5.20 12.23 7.03
N ARG A 50 -5.83 11.92 5.89
CA ARG A 50 -7.28 12.05 5.68
C ARG A 50 -7.79 10.81 4.94
N PRO A 51 -8.92 10.20 5.36
CA PRO A 51 -9.50 9.08 4.66
C PRO A 51 -10.09 9.54 3.32
N LEU A 52 -9.96 8.70 2.29
CA LEU A 52 -10.56 8.97 0.99
C LEU A 52 -12.08 8.73 1.02
N ARG A 53 -12.83 9.56 0.30
CA ARG A 53 -14.29 9.49 0.15
C ARG A 53 -14.63 9.61 -1.35
N PRO A 54 -15.16 8.58 -2.01
CA PRO A 54 -15.39 7.22 -1.48
C PRO A 54 -14.08 6.51 -1.13
N GLY A 55 -14.15 5.56 -0.19
CA GLY A 55 -13.00 4.74 0.15
C GLY A 55 -12.58 3.86 -1.03
N LEU A 56 -11.29 3.76 -1.28
CA LEU A 56 -10.74 2.86 -2.29
C LEU A 56 -10.11 1.65 -1.61
N TRP A 57 -10.54 0.48 -2.04
CA TRP A 57 -10.11 -0.79 -1.50
C TRP A 57 -9.33 -1.56 -2.57
N ARG A 58 -8.27 -2.24 -2.14
CA ARG A 58 -7.49 -3.15 -2.99
C ARG A 58 -7.48 -4.50 -2.31
N GLN A 59 -7.98 -5.52 -3.01
CA GLN A 59 -7.85 -6.91 -2.54
C GLN A 59 -6.39 -7.34 -2.73
N LEU A 60 -5.78 -7.84 -1.65
CA LEU A 60 -4.45 -8.45 -1.68
C LEU A 60 -4.60 -9.98 -1.75
N GLY A 61 -3.65 -10.64 -2.40
CA GLY A 61 -3.61 -12.08 -2.55
C GLY A 61 -2.19 -12.60 -2.61
N ILE A 62 -2.02 -13.88 -2.32
CA ILE A 62 -0.74 -14.60 -2.44
C ILE A 62 -0.81 -15.41 -3.73
N ALA A 63 0.16 -15.22 -4.62
CA ALA A 63 0.28 -15.98 -5.86
C ALA A 63 1.38 -17.04 -5.71
N CYS A 64 1.07 -18.28 -6.07
CA CYS A 64 2.01 -19.39 -6.08
C CYS A 64 1.92 -20.15 -7.40
N ARG A 65 3.05 -20.72 -7.84
CA ARG A 65 3.09 -21.54 -9.04
C ARG A 65 2.18 -22.76 -8.86
N GLU A 66 1.37 -23.06 -9.88
CA GLU A 66 0.58 -24.30 -9.93
C GLU A 66 1.49 -25.53 -10.12
N GLY A 67 1.16 -26.63 -9.44
CA GLY A 67 1.91 -27.90 -9.52
C GLY A 67 2.50 -28.34 -8.17
N GLN A 68 3.61 -29.09 -8.22
CA GLN A 68 4.29 -29.54 -7.00
C GLN A 68 4.89 -28.34 -6.25
N VAL A 69 4.29 -28.02 -5.11
CA VAL A 69 4.80 -27.01 -4.18
C VAL A 69 5.95 -27.66 -3.39
N GLU A 70 7.13 -27.03 -3.44
CA GLU A 70 8.25 -27.46 -2.61
C GLU A 70 7.86 -27.41 -1.13
N ARG A 71 8.35 -28.37 -0.32
CA ARG A 71 8.01 -28.41 1.11
C ARG A 71 8.28 -27.09 1.83
N ALA A 72 9.40 -26.42 1.51
CA ALA A 72 9.73 -25.12 2.07
C ALA A 72 8.65 -24.05 1.76
N THR A 73 8.19 -23.98 0.51
CA THR A 73 7.10 -23.09 0.12
C THR A 73 5.80 -23.44 0.84
N GLY A 74 5.49 -24.74 0.99
CA GLY A 74 4.32 -25.19 1.74
C GLY A 74 4.30 -24.72 3.20
N TYR A 75 5.45 -24.79 3.89
CA TYR A 75 5.57 -24.27 5.26
C TYR A 75 5.35 -22.76 5.34
N VAL A 76 5.89 -21.99 4.40
CA VAL A 76 5.69 -20.53 4.36
C VAL A 76 4.22 -20.19 4.14
N LEU A 77 3.53 -20.87 3.22
CA LEU A 77 2.10 -20.65 2.99
C LEU A 77 1.28 -20.98 4.22
N GLN A 78 1.56 -22.10 4.89
CA GLN A 78 0.88 -22.45 6.13
C GLN A 78 1.11 -21.40 7.23
N ALA A 79 2.33 -20.84 7.33
CA ALA A 79 2.62 -19.77 8.28
C ALA A 79 1.85 -18.49 7.94
N LEU A 80 1.79 -18.09 6.67
CA LEU A 80 1.05 -16.91 6.22
C LEU A 80 -0.46 -17.06 6.41
N GLU A 81 -1.01 -18.26 6.21
CA GLU A 81 -2.42 -18.56 6.49
C GLU A 81 -2.76 -18.39 7.99
N ARG A 82 -1.87 -18.83 8.88
CA ARG A 82 -2.05 -18.65 10.33
C ARG A 82 -2.02 -17.17 10.76
N LEU A 83 -1.32 -16.32 10.01
CA LEU A 83 -1.22 -14.87 10.27
C LEU A 83 -2.40 -14.06 9.72
N ARG A 84 -3.31 -14.66 8.93
CA ARG A 84 -4.50 -13.98 8.37
C ARG A 84 -5.65 -13.75 9.38
N GLN A 85 -5.38 -13.78 10.69
CA GLN A 85 -6.35 -13.40 11.73
C GLN A 85 -6.59 -11.89 11.76
#